data_AF-A0A7V1Y6Z1-F1
#
_entry.id   AF-A0A7V1Y6Z1-F1
#
_cell.length_a   1.000
_cell.length_b   1.000
_cell.length_c   1.000
_cell.angle_alpha   90.00
_cell.angle_beta   90.00
_cell.angle_gamma   90.00
#
_symmetry.space_group_name_H-M   'P 1'
#
loop_
_entity.id
_entity.type
_entity.pdbx_description
1 polymer ?
#
loop_
_entity_poly.entity_id
_entity_poly.type
_entity_poly.pdbx_seq_one_letter_code
_entity_poly.pdbx_strand_id
1 'polypeptide(L)'
;MKRFSAVLLFQFRKTGSTKKRRLCELRIITFKKRSAREALAHARRHGKADEINWVHFDGKRVYREFVGVAELMDLAIGTTESEREEVRTRRAGTLRLNPLY
;
A
#
# COMPACT_ATOMS: atom_id res chain seq x y z
N MET A 1 -1.25 2.04 22.03
CA MET A 1 -0.93 1.38 20.74
C MET A 1 -0.61 2.48 19.72
N LYS A 2 0.41 2.29 18.88
CA LYS A 2 0.81 3.23 17.83
C LYS A 2 0.18 2.84 16.48
N ARG A 3 0.03 3.80 15.58
CA ARG A 3 -0.43 3.58 14.21
C ARG A 3 0.79 3.39 13.32
N PHE A 4 0.75 2.41 12.43
CA PHE A 4 1.81 2.16 11.46
C PHE A 4 1.23 2.09 10.06
N SER A 5 2.01 2.50 9.07
CA SER A 5 1.80 2.21 7.66
C SER A 5 2.89 1.26 7.17
N ALA A 6 2.56 0.29 6.34
CA ALA A 6 3.54 -0.58 5.69
C ALA A 6 3.29 -0.66 4.19
N VAL A 7 4.37 -0.63 3.41
CA VAL A 7 4.34 -0.89 1.97
C VAL A 7 4.77 -2.33 1.75
N LEU A 8 3.84 -3.16 1.27
CA LEU A 8 4.06 -4.57 0.92
C LEU A 8 4.40 -4.67 -0.56
N LEU A 9 5.45 -5.42 -0.88
CA LEU A 9 5.87 -5.69 -2.25
C LEU A 9 5.43 -7.11 -2.65
N PHE A 10 4.72 -7.19 -3.76
CA PHE A 10 4.36 -8.43 -4.42
C PHE A 10 4.99 -8.49 -5.81
N GLN A 11 5.24 -9.71 -6.28
CA GLN A 11 5.61 -9.98 -7.66
C GLN A 11 4.60 -10.90 -8.32
N PHE A 12 4.43 -10.76 -9.63
CA PHE A 12 3.67 -11.68 -10.45
C PHE A 12 4.58 -12.63 -11.20
N ARG A 13 4.32 -13.92 -11.07
CA ARG A 13 5.00 -14.99 -11.79
C ARG A 13 3.99 -15.81 -12.57
N LYS A 14 4.25 -16.04 -13.86
CA LYS A 14 3.43 -16.90 -14.72
C LYS A 14 4.22 -18.16 -15.08
N THR A 15 3.62 -19.34 -15.00
CA THR A 15 4.29 -20.60 -15.40
C THR A 15 4.73 -20.54 -16.86
N GLY A 16 5.93 -21.05 -17.15
CA GLY A 16 6.51 -21.03 -18.50
C GLY A 16 6.97 -19.65 -18.98
N SER A 17 6.88 -18.59 -18.15
CA SER A 17 7.47 -17.29 -18.46
C SER A 17 8.88 -17.19 -17.91
N THR A 18 9.86 -16.97 -18.79
CA THR A 18 11.27 -16.73 -18.44
C THR A 18 11.63 -15.25 -18.36
N LYS A 19 10.62 -14.35 -18.34
CA LYS A 19 10.84 -12.90 -18.31
C LYS A 19 11.82 -12.50 -17.20
N LYS A 20 12.92 -11.85 -17.60
CA LYS A 20 13.96 -11.32 -16.69
C LYS A 20 13.39 -10.23 -15.75
N ARG A 21 12.37 -9.48 -16.19
CA ARG A 21 11.65 -8.49 -15.38
C ARG A 21 10.25 -9.00 -15.05
N ARG A 22 9.95 -9.09 -13.75
CA ARG A 22 8.63 -9.46 -13.24
C ARG A 22 7.79 -8.21 -13.03
N LEU A 23 6.48 -8.33 -13.26
CA LEU A 23 5.54 -7.28 -12.85
C LEU A 23 5.46 -7.30 -11.33
N CYS A 24 5.47 -6.13 -10.70
CA CYS A 24 5.36 -5.99 -9.25
C CYS A 24 4.16 -5.12 -8.89
N GLU A 25 3.63 -5.33 -7.68
CA GLU A 25 2.56 -4.54 -7.08
C GLU A 25 3.03 -4.08 -5.70
N LEU A 26 2.76 -2.81 -5.38
CA LEU A 26 2.94 -2.26 -4.04
C LEU A 26 1.57 -2.08 -3.39
N ARG A 27 1.41 -2.54 -2.15
CA ARG A 27 0.20 -2.32 -1.35
C ARG A 27 0.53 -1.57 -0.09
N ILE A 28 -0.20 -0.49 0.17
CA ILE A 28 -0.09 0.27 1.42
C ILE A 28 -1.17 -0.24 2.36
N ILE A 29 -0.77 -0.68 3.55
CA ILE A 29 -1.70 -1.05 4.63
C ILE A 29 -1.44 -0.18 5.85
N THR A 30 -2.51 0.19 6.56
CA THR A 30 -2.42 0.94 7.82
C THR A 30 -3.04 0.11 8.94
N PHE A 31 -2.36 0.01 10.08
CA PHE A 31 -2.81 -0.80 11.22
C PHE A 31 -2.25 -0.28 12.55
N LYS A 32 -2.71 -0.84 13.68
CA LYS A 32 -2.22 -0.47 15.02
C LYS A 32 -1.43 -1.62 15.66
N LYS A 33 -0.27 -1.31 16.27
CA LYS A 33 0.56 -2.26 17.05
C LYS A 33 1.23 -1.58 18.25
N ARG A 34 1.83 -2.36 19.16
CA ARG A 34 2.49 -1.81 20.35
C ARG A 34 3.90 -1.32 20.05
N SER A 35 4.60 -1.99 19.13
CA SER A 35 5.98 -1.68 18.74
C SER A 35 6.20 -1.84 17.24
N ALA A 36 7.30 -1.26 16.72
CA ALA A 36 7.72 -1.44 15.33
C ALA A 36 8.02 -2.92 15.00
N ARG A 37 8.57 -3.67 15.96
CA ARG A 37 8.82 -5.13 15.81
C ARG A 37 7.53 -5.90 15.59
N GLU A 38 6.51 -5.64 16.41
CA GLU A 38 5.18 -6.25 16.23
C GLU A 38 4.54 -5.80 14.91
N ALA A 39 4.76 -4.56 14.50
CA ALA A 39 4.27 -4.01 13.24
C ALA A 39 4.88 -4.71 12.03
N LEU A 40 6.20 -4.91 12.02
CA LEU A 40 6.88 -5.64 10.96
C LEU A 40 6.41 -7.10 10.90
N ALA A 41 6.31 -7.78 12.06
CA ALA A 41 5.82 -9.15 12.12
C ALA A 41 4.37 -9.27 11.64
N HIS A 42 3.54 -8.27 11.90
CA HIS A 42 2.18 -8.21 11.38
C HIS A 42 2.14 -8.00 9.87
N ALA A 43 2.87 -7.02 9.35
CA ALA A 43 2.95 -6.73 7.92
C ALA A 43 3.44 -7.94 7.11
N ARG A 44 4.46 -8.66 7.60
CA ARG A 44 4.93 -9.91 6.97
C ARG A 44 3.88 -11.00 6.95
N ARG A 45 3.17 -11.22 8.06
CA ARG A 45 2.08 -12.20 8.12
C ARG A 45 0.93 -11.84 7.19
N HIS A 46 0.57 -10.55 7.14
CA HIS A 46 -0.47 -10.05 6.25
C HIS A 46 -0.08 -10.25 4.78
N GLY A 47 1.12 -9.82 4.39
CA GLY A 47 1.63 -10.03 3.04
C GLY A 47 1.66 -11.50 2.63
N LYS A 48 2.09 -12.39 3.53
CA LYS A 48 2.12 -13.83 3.25
C LYS A 48 0.72 -14.45 3.11
N ALA A 49 -0.25 -14.00 3.91
CA ALA A 49 -1.64 -14.45 3.80
C ALA A 49 -2.33 -13.96 2.52
N ASP A 50 -1.87 -12.84 1.96
CA ASP A 50 -2.39 -12.22 0.74
C ASP A 50 -1.84 -12.83 -0.56
N GLU A 51 -0.96 -13.83 -0.48
CA GLU A 51 -0.51 -14.57 -1.64
C GLU A 51 -1.67 -15.33 -2.28
N ILE A 52 -1.79 -15.22 -3.60
CA ILE A 52 -2.82 -15.95 -4.35
C ILE A 52 -2.24 -16.53 -5.64
N ASN A 53 -2.95 -17.51 -6.18
CA ASN A 53 -2.68 -18.01 -7.52
C ASN A 53 -3.99 -18.33 -8.23
N TRP A 54 -3.98 -18.25 -9.55
CA TRP A 54 -5.14 -18.56 -10.38
C TRP A 54 -4.69 -19.09 -11.74
N VAL A 55 -5.60 -19.75 -12.44
CA VAL A 55 -5.40 -20.18 -13.82
C VAL A 55 -5.86 -19.04 -14.74
N HIS A 56 -4.97 -18.62 -15.63
CA HIS A 56 -5.25 -17.60 -16.63
C HIS A 56 -5.92 -18.23 -17.86
N PHE A 57 -6.54 -17.43 -18.74
CA PHE A 57 -7.32 -17.93 -19.88
C PHE A 57 -6.53 -18.82 -20.85
N ASP A 58 -5.20 -18.70 -20.86
CA ASP A 58 -4.29 -19.53 -21.67
C ASP A 58 -3.86 -20.82 -20.97
N GLY A 59 -4.57 -21.24 -19.92
CA GLY A 59 -4.31 -22.44 -19.15
C GLY A 59 -3.08 -22.37 -18.23
N LYS A 60 -2.33 -21.27 -18.26
CA LYS A 60 -1.12 -21.10 -17.43
C LYS A 60 -1.47 -20.56 -16.05
N ARG A 61 -0.74 -21.01 -15.03
CA ARG A 61 -0.94 -20.54 -13.65
C ARG A 61 -0.17 -19.24 -13.43
N VAL A 62 -0.84 -18.26 -12.84
CA VAL A 62 -0.26 -17.00 -12.39
C VAL A 62 -0.26 -16.99 -10.87
N TYR A 63 0.84 -16.51 -10.29
CA TYR A 63 1.05 -16.38 -8.86
C TYR A 63 1.28 -14.91 -8.55
N ARG A 64 0.61 -14.39 -7.53
CA ARG A 64 0.97 -13.14 -6.84
C ARG A 64 1.67 -13.51 -5.54
N GLU A 65 2.98 -13.36 -5.53
CA GLU A 65 3.85 -13.82 -4.45
C GLU A 65 4.31 -12.64 -3.62
N PHE A 66 4.34 -12.80 -2.29
CA PHE A 66 4.82 -11.78 -1.38
C PHE A 66 6.35 -11.81 -1.39
N VAL A 67 6.96 -10.68 -1.75
CA VAL A 67 8.42 -10.53 -1.78
C VAL A 67 8.91 -10.04 -0.42
N GLY A 68 8.22 -9.08 0.18
CA GLY A 68 8.63 -8.50 1.46
C GLY A 68 7.93 -7.19 1.80
N VAL A 69 8.32 -6.64 2.94
CA VAL A 69 7.91 -5.28 3.36
C VAL A 69 8.97 -4.32 2.83
N ALA A 70 8.59 -3.46 1.89
CA ALA A 70 9.47 -2.45 1.31
C ALA A 70 9.69 -1.27 2.28
N GLU A 71 8.65 -0.89 3.02
CA GLU A 71 8.70 0.22 3.97
C GLU A 71 7.77 -0.04 5.16
N LEU A 72 8.16 0.47 6.34
CA LEU A 72 7.35 0.48 7.55
C LEU A 72 7.54 1.82 8.27
N MET A 73 6.46 2.58 8.41
CA MET A 73 6.46 3.92 9.00
C MET A 73 5.58 3.97 10.25
N ASP A 74 6.11 4.51 11.35
CA ASP A 74 5.31 4.89 12.53
C ASP A 74 4.57 6.18 12.20
N LEU A 75 3.24 6.14 12.23
CA LEU A 75 2.35 7.28 11.97
C LEU A 75 2.02 8.03 13.26
N ALA A 76 2.87 7.94 14.28
CA ALA A 76 2.80 8.80 15.45
C ALA A 76 2.72 10.25 14.96
N ILE A 77 1.53 10.83 15.14
CA ILE A 77 1.25 12.19 14.75
C ILE A 77 2.18 13.08 15.58
N GLY A 78 3.13 13.74 14.93
CA GLY A 78 3.62 15.02 15.41
C GLY A 78 2.47 16.00 15.32
N THR A 79 1.58 16.01 16.31
CA THR A 79 0.69 17.16 16.54
C THR A 79 1.58 18.20 17.20
N THR A 80 2.45 18.83 16.43
CA THR A 80 2.57 20.27 16.57
C THR A 80 1.26 20.80 15.99
N GLU A 81 0.49 21.53 16.79
CA GLU A 81 -0.78 22.16 16.41
C GLU A 81 -0.70 23.08 15.17
N SER A 82 0.48 23.27 14.60
CA SER A 82 0.80 24.18 13.49
C SER A 82 0.27 23.78 12.11
N GLU A 83 -0.04 22.51 11.83
CA GLU A 83 -0.41 22.07 10.46
C GLU A 83 -1.93 21.96 10.24
N ARG A 84 -2.76 22.24 11.26
CA ARG A 84 -4.23 22.15 11.14
C ARG A 84 -4.89 23.37 10.47
N GLU A 85 -4.14 24.44 10.20
CA GLU A 85 -4.68 25.69 9.65
C GLU A 85 -4.83 25.67 8.11
N GLU A 86 -3.96 24.96 7.35
CA GLU A 86 -3.93 25.09 5.87
C GLU A 86 -5.02 24.30 5.11
N VAL A 87 -5.64 23.29 5.72
CA VAL A 87 -6.66 22.47 5.02
C VAL A 87 -8.06 23.10 5.08
N ARG A 88 -8.32 24.02 6.03
CA ARG A 88 -9.64 24.67 6.16
C ARG A 88 -9.82 25.87 5.23
N THR A 89 -8.75 26.55 4.82
CA THR A 89 -8.80 27.74 3.96
C THR A 89 -9.03 27.44 2.48
N ARG A 90 -8.91 26.19 2.01
CA ARG A 90 -9.15 25.82 0.60
C ARG A 90 -10.60 25.41 0.27
N ARG A 91 -11.52 25.42 1.25
CA ARG A 91 -12.96 25.10 1.03
C ARG A 91 -13.89 26.32 0.99
N ALA A 92 -13.35 27.53 0.97
CA ALA A 92 -14.13 28.77 0.82
C ALA A 92 -13.93 29.48 -0.53
N GLY A 93 -13.47 28.75 -1.56
CA GLY A 93 -13.43 29.24 -2.94
C GLY A 93 -14.54 28.61 -3.75
N THR A 94 -15.70 29.27 -3.81
CA THR A 94 -16.76 28.97 -4.79
C THR A 94 -16.15 29.00 -6.19
N LEU A 95 -15.90 27.83 -6.78
CA LEU A 95 -15.64 27.71 -8.21
C LEU A 95 -16.94 28.04 -8.94
N ARG A 96 -17.09 29.30 -9.38
CA ARG A 96 -18.06 29.64 -10.42
C ARG A 96 -17.60 28.93 -11.69
N LEU A 97 -18.39 27.96 -12.13
CA LEU A 97 -18.36 27.45 -13.49
C LEU A 97 -18.74 28.61 -14.41
N ASN A 98 -17.79 29.11 -15.20
CA ASN A 98 -18.14 29.83 -16.42
C ASN A 98 -18.37 28.78 -17.52
N PRO A 99 -19.52 28.81 -18.21
CA PRO A 99 -19.67 28.10 -19.47
C PRO A 99 -18.94 28.87 -20.59
N LEU A 100 -18.94 28.29 -21.79
CA LEU A 100 -18.34 28.73 -23.07
C LEU A 100 -16.93 28.13 -23.26
N TYR A 101 -16.70 27.18 -24.17
CA TYR A 101 -17.26 26.96 -25.51
C TYR A 101 -17.65 25.50 -25.75
#